data_AF-K1SDY8-F1
#
_entry.id   AF-K1SDY8-F1
#
_cell.length_a   1.000
_cell.length_b   1.000
_cell.length_c   1.000
_cell.angle_alpha   90.00
_cell.angle_beta   90.00
_cell.angle_gamma   90.00
#
_symmetry.space_group_name_H-M   'P 1'
#
loop_
_entity.id
_entity.type
_entity.pdbx_description
1 polymer ?
#
loop_
_entity_poly.entity_id
_entity_poly.type
_entity_poly.pdbx_seq_one_letter_code
_entity_poly.pdbx_strand_id
1 'polypeptide(L)'
;MKQEIPYSSAQLLYYAWQLSRNRGGADDDKLTGVLSEARVDLNPHQVMAALFAFQSPFSKGVILADEVGLGKTIEAGIVISQFWAER
;
A
#
# COMPACT_ATOMS: atom_id res chain seq x y z
N MET A 1 -7.01 -3.46 37.51
CA MET A 1 -5.72 -3.94 36.97
C MET A 1 -5.27 -2.90 35.95
N LYS A 2 -4.30 -2.02 36.27
CA LYS A 2 -3.76 -1.10 35.28
C LYS A 2 -2.87 -1.92 34.35
N GLN A 3 -3.23 -2.05 33.08
CA GLN A 3 -2.34 -2.63 32.10
C GLN A 3 -1.16 -1.68 31.94
N GLU A 4 0.04 -2.12 32.32
CA GLU A 4 1.26 -1.40 32.00
C GLU A 4 1.43 -1.43 30.48
N ILE A 5 1.39 -0.25 29.87
CA ILE A 5 1.59 -0.12 28.43
C ILE A 5 3.09 -0.29 28.20
N PRO A 6 3.54 -1.29 27.42
CA PRO A 6 4.96 -1.66 27.28
C PRO A 6 5.76 -0.67 26.41
N TYR A 7 5.30 0.57 26.29
CA TYR A 7 5.84 1.60 25.42
C TYR A 7 6.13 2.87 26.21
N SER A 8 7.25 3.52 25.95
CA SER A 8 7.59 4.82 26.51
C SER A 8 6.61 5.89 26.01
N SER A 9 6.47 7.00 26.74
CA SER A 9 5.60 8.11 26.32
C SER A 9 5.97 8.66 24.93
N ALA A 10 7.26 8.66 24.58
CA ALA A 10 7.72 9.06 23.25
C ALA A 10 7.28 8.05 22.16
N GLN A 11 7.34 6.75 22.44
CA GLN A 11 6.85 5.72 21.53
C GLN A 11 5.34 5.82 21.31
N LEU A 12 4.57 6.09 22.37
CA LEU A 12 3.12 6.27 22.26
C LEU A 12 2.74 7.49 21.42
N LEU A 13 3.46 8.61 21.58
CA LEU A 13 3.26 9.79 20.75
C LEU A 13 3.65 9.53 19.29
N TYR A 14 4.73 8.77 19.06
CA TYR A 14 5.13 8.36 17.71
C TYR A 14 4.07 7.48 17.04
N TYR A 15 3.57 6.46 17.72
CA TYR A 15 2.50 5.60 17.19
C TYR A 15 1.19 6.35 16.97
N ALA A 16 0.80 7.23 17.91
CA ALA A 16 -0.38 8.07 17.75
C ALA A 16 -0.24 8.97 16.51
N TRP A 17 0.92 9.60 16.32
CA TRP A 17 1.22 10.39 15.13
C TRP A 17 1.16 9.54 13.85
N GLN A 18 1.81 8.37 13.82
CA GLN A 18 1.79 7.45 12.68
C GLN A 18 0.37 7.04 12.28
N LEU A 19 -0.50 6.77 13.25
CA LEU A 19 -1.90 6.37 13.03
C LEU A 19 -2.76 7.56 12.57
N SER A 20 -2.52 8.76 13.11
CA SER A 20 -3.28 9.97 12.81
C SER A 20 -2.85 10.68 11.52
N ARG A 21 -1.66 10.39 11.00
CA ARG A 21 -1.13 11.04 9.81
C ARG A 21 -1.90 10.58 8.59
N ASN A 22 -2.50 11.53 7.87
CA ASN A 22 -3.10 11.26 6.57
C ASN A 22 -1.99 10.85 5.59
N ARG A 23 -2.03 9.60 5.12
CA ARG A 23 -1.02 9.08 4.20
C ARG A 23 -1.27 9.68 2.83
N GLY A 24 -0.33 10.45 2.31
CA GLY A 24 -0.41 11.01 0.95
C GLY A 24 -0.41 9.89 -0.10
N GLY A 25 -0.89 10.15 -1.33
CA GLY A 25 -0.91 9.18 -2.43
C GLY A 25 0.47 8.58 -2.81
N ALA A 26 1.56 9.20 -2.38
CA ALA A 26 2.94 8.78 -2.65
C ALA A 26 3.63 8.07 -1.46
N ASP A 27 2.88 7.69 -0.42
CA ASP A 27 3.44 7.02 0.76
C ASP A 27 3.50 5.50 0.53
N ASP A 28 4.71 4.93 0.35
CA ASP A 28 4.93 3.51 0.07
C ASP A 28 4.31 2.58 1.13
N ASP A 29 4.17 3.08 2.37
CA ASP A 29 3.54 2.38 3.50
C ASP A 29 2.04 2.06 3.26
N LYS A 30 1.42 2.67 2.25
CA LYS A 30 0.06 2.34 1.82
C LYS A 30 0.01 1.00 1.11
N LEU A 31 0.98 0.76 0.23
CA LEU A 31 1.04 -0.46 -0.57
C LEU A 31 1.30 -1.68 0.34
N THR A 32 2.11 -1.52 1.38
CA THR A 32 2.47 -2.59 2.32
C THR A 32 1.26 -3.24 3.00
N GLY A 33 0.21 -2.48 3.29
CA GLY A 33 -1.03 -3.04 3.86
C GLY A 33 -1.74 -3.99 2.88
N VAL A 34 -1.93 -3.54 1.64
CA VAL A 34 -2.56 -4.34 0.59
C VAL A 34 -1.72 -5.56 0.21
N LEU A 35 -0.40 -5.39 0.11
CA LEU A 35 0.49 -6.51 -0.20
C LEU A 35 0.53 -7.54 0.94
N SER A 36 0.43 -7.11 2.20
CA SER A 36 0.38 -8.03 3.35
C SER A 36 -0.89 -8.89 3.37
N GLU A 37 -1.99 -8.41 2.78
CA GLU A 37 -3.25 -9.16 2.67
C GLU A 37 -3.32 -10.01 1.39
N ALA A 38 -2.49 -9.70 0.39
CA ALA A 38 -2.44 -10.45 -0.85
C ALA A 38 -1.98 -11.89 -0.58
N ARG A 39 -2.82 -12.87 -0.94
CA ARG A 39 -2.49 -14.31 -0.85
C ARG A 39 -1.63 -14.79 -2.02
N VAL A 40 -0.92 -13.89 -2.69
CA VAL A 40 -0.20 -14.14 -3.93
C VAL A 40 1.26 -13.78 -3.71
N ASP A 41 2.17 -14.67 -4.10
CA ASP A 41 3.60 -14.35 -4.12
C ASP A 41 3.87 -13.33 -5.23
N LEU A 42 4.30 -12.13 -4.82
CA LEU A 42 4.51 -11.02 -5.74
C LEU A 42 5.94 -10.96 -6.21
N ASN A 43 6.10 -10.75 -7.51
CA ASN A 43 7.41 -10.47 -8.10
C ASN A 43 7.73 -8.96 -8.04
N PRO A 44 9.02 -8.58 -7.99
CA PRO A 44 9.42 -7.18 -7.89
C PRO A 44 8.82 -6.26 -8.96
N HIS A 45 8.69 -6.72 -10.20
CA HIS A 45 8.10 -5.88 -11.27
C HIS A 45 6.62 -5.58 -11.04
N GLN A 46 5.87 -6.49 -10.40
CA GLN A 46 4.44 -6.29 -10.11
C GLN A 46 4.24 -5.22 -9.04
N VAL A 47 5.14 -5.16 -8.06
CA VAL A 47 5.18 -4.10 -7.04
C VAL A 47 5.48 -2.75 -7.71
N MET A 48 6.44 -2.71 -8.63
CA MET A 48 6.78 -1.49 -9.36
C MET A 48 5.63 -0.99 -10.24
N ALA A 49 4.90 -1.90 -10.91
CA ALA A 49 3.71 -1.57 -11.69
C ALA A 49 2.60 -0.95 -10.83
N ALA A 50 2.39 -1.48 -9.62
CA ALA A 50 1.43 -0.92 -8.67
C ALA A 50 1.85 0.48 -8.19
N LEU A 51 3.10 0.67 -7.79
CA LEU A 51 3.64 1.98 -7.40
C LEU A 51 3.52 3.02 -8.52
N PHE A 52 3.78 2.62 -9.76
CA PHE A 52 3.59 3.47 -10.93
C PHE A 52 2.13 3.91 -11.09
N ALA A 53 1.17 3.01 -10.89
CA ALA A 53 -0.25 3.35 -10.94
C ALA A 53 -0.67 4.33 -9.83
N PHE A 54 -0.07 4.26 -8.64
CA PHE A 54 -0.39 5.16 -7.51
C PHE A 54 0.28 6.52 -7.59
N GLN A 55 1.48 6.61 -8.16
CA GLN A 55 2.24 7.88 -8.27
C GLN A 55 1.62 8.91 -9.21
N SER A 56 0.53 8.59 -9.90
CA SER A 56 -0.15 9.53 -10.78
C SER A 56 -1.48 10.03 -10.20
N PRO A 57 -1.45 11.02 -9.28
CA PRO A 57 -2.65 11.59 -8.68
C PRO A 57 -3.56 12.33 -9.70
N PHE A 58 -3.09 12.51 -10.94
CA PHE A 58 -3.86 13.09 -12.04
C PHE A 58 -4.10 12.13 -13.20
N SER A 59 -3.47 10.95 -13.25
CA SER A 59 -3.86 9.97 -14.28
C SER A 59 -5.25 9.45 -13.95
N LYS A 60 -6.10 9.41 -14.96
CA LYS A 60 -7.42 8.77 -14.86
C LYS A 60 -7.32 7.24 -15.00
N GLY A 61 -6.13 6.67 -14.82
CA GLY A 61 -5.84 5.26 -15.01
C GLY A 61 -4.47 5.01 -15.63
N VAL A 62 -4.06 3.74 -15.58
CA VAL A 62 -2.79 3.23 -16.09
C VAL A 62 -3.04 2.13 -17.13
N ILE A 63 -2.15 2.01 -18.11
CA ILE A 63 -2.10 0.89 -19.05
C ILE A 63 -0.94 -0.01 -18.64
N LEU A 64 -1.24 -1.25 -18.23
CA LEU A 64 -0.26 -2.30 -17.97
C LEU A 64 -0.01 -3.08 -19.26
N ALA A 65 1.21 -3.00 -19.78
CA ALA A 65 1.57 -3.48 -21.12
C ALA A 65 2.72 -4.49 -21.11
N ASP A 66 2.89 -5.23 -20.01
CA ASP A 66 3.90 -6.28 -19.89
C ASP A 66 3.62 -7.45 -20.85
N GLU A 67 4.59 -8.35 -21.03
CA GLU A 67 4.44 -9.58 -21.81
C GLU A 67 3.30 -10.49 -21.27
N VAL A 68 2.80 -11.39 -22.13
CA VAL A 68 1.77 -12.37 -21.75
C VAL A 68 2.33 -13.29 -20.67
N GLY A 69 1.57 -13.50 -19.59
CA GLY A 69 1.97 -14.37 -18.47
C GLY A 69 2.73 -13.67 -17.34
N LEU A 70 3.14 -12.40 -17.47
CA LEU A 70 3.89 -11.68 -16.42
C LEU A 70 3.06 -11.23 -15.21
N GLY A 71 1.73 -11.34 -15.29
CA GLY A 71 0.86 -11.10 -14.14
C GLY A 71 0.09 -9.77 -14.14
N LYS A 72 -0.21 -9.19 -15.30
CA LYS A 72 -1.07 -7.98 -15.43
C LYS A 72 -2.39 -8.04 -14.64
N THR A 73 -3.00 -9.23 -14.49
CA THR A 73 -4.21 -9.41 -13.67
C THR A 73 -3.93 -9.25 -12.18
N ILE A 74 -2.77 -9.73 -11.71
CA ILE A 74 -2.33 -9.59 -10.32
C ILE A 74 -2.06 -8.12 -10.02
N GLU A 75 -1.32 -7.44 -10.91
CA GLU A 75 -1.03 -6.01 -10.81
C GLU A 75 -2.31 -5.16 -10.75
N ALA A 76 -3.27 -5.41 -11.65
CA ALA A 76 -4.57 -4.72 -11.62
C ALA A 76 -5.35 -4.99 -10.32
N GLY A 77 -5.29 -6.21 -9.80
CA GLY A 77 -5.89 -6.58 -8.51
C GLY A 77 -5.30 -5.77 -7.35
N ILE A 78 -3.99 -5.63 -7.28
CA ILE A 78 -3.30 -4.82 -6.26
C ILE A 78 -3.76 -3.36 -6.34
N VAL A 79 -3.80 -2.80 -7.55
CA VAL A 79 -4.21 -1.41 -7.78
C VAL A 79 -5.65 -1.17 -7.32
N ILE A 80 -6.56 -2.10 -7.62
CA ILE A 80 -7.96 -2.02 -7.19
C ILE A 80 -8.08 -2.15 -5.67
N SER A 81 -7.40 -3.11 -5.05
CA SER A 81 -7.42 -3.29 -3.59
C SER A 81 -6.95 -2.03 -2.85
N GLN A 82 -5.90 -1.39 -3.34
CA GLN A 82 -5.41 -0.12 -2.79
C GLN A 82 -6.43 1.00 -2.96
N PHE A 83 -7.08 1.11 -4.12
CA PHE A 83 -8.13 2.10 -4.33
C PHE A 83 -9.30 1.94 -3.34
N TRP A 84 -9.67 0.71 -2.97
CA TRP A 84 -10.69 0.47 -1.94
C TRP A 84 -10.19 0.74 -0.52
N ALA A 85 -8.92 0.47 -0.21
CA ALA A 85 -8.33 0.74 1.10
C ALA A 85 -8.21 2.24 1.41
N GLU A 86 -8.21 3.10 0.39
CA GLU A 86 -8.15 4.57 0.53
C GLU A 86 -9.52 5.24 0.65
N ARG A 87 -10.63 4.51 0.51
CA ARG A 87 -12.00 5.03 0.65
C ARG A 87 -12.54 4.93 2.07
#